data_AF-A0A1N6XDI0-F1
#
_entry.id   AF-A0A1N6XDI0-F1
#
_cell.length_a   1.000
_cell.length_b   1.000
_cell.length_c   1.000
_cell.angle_alpha   90.00
_cell.angle_beta   90.00
_cell.angle_gamma   90.00
#
_symmetry.space_group_name_H-M   'P 1'
#
loop_
_entity.id
_entity.type
_entity.pdbx_description
1 polymer ?
#
loop_
_entity_poly.entity_id
_entity_poly.type
_entity_poly.pdbx_seq_one_letter_code
_entity_poly.pdbx_strand_id
1 'polypeptide(L)' 'MRTYILAMFNKKTKQYTRYQCQASSFREAVAKAQADLNGLQDFPSMGKGVSHAPIHA' A
#
# COMPACT_ATOMS: atom_id res chain seq x y z
N MET A 1 18.26 -5.19 -0.68
CA MET A 1 16.90 -4.70 -0.36
C MET A 1 16.50 -3.65 -1.38
N ARG A 2 15.26 -3.64 -1.87
CA ARG A 2 14.78 -2.65 -2.86
C ARG A 2 13.49 -2.00 -2.36
N THR A 3 13.27 -0.77 -2.77
CA THR A 3 12.02 -0.05 -2.49
C THR A 3 11.01 -0.39 -3.57
N TYR A 4 9.85 -0.91 -3.17
CA TYR A 4 8.72 -1.20 -4.05
C TYR A 4 7.62 -0.18 -3.83
N ILE A 5 7.00 0.27 -4.92
CA ILE A 5 5.78 1.07 -4.92
C ILE A 5 4.70 0.21 -5.57
N LEU A 6 3.65 -0.10 -4.81
CA LEU A 6 2.49 -0.85 -5.23
C LEU A 6 1.29 0.10 -5.29
N ALA A 7 0.51 0.02 -6.36
CA ALA A 7 -0.72 0.77 -6.52
C ALA A 7 -1.88 -0.20 -6.70
N MET A 8 -2.95 0.01 -5.96
CA MET A 8 -4.14 -0.83 -5.99
C MET A 8 -5.35 0.04 -6.31
N PHE A 9 -6.12 -0.38 -7.30
CA PHE A 9 -7.34 0.32 -7.69
C PHE A 9 -8.56 -0.42 -7.17
N ASN A 10 -9.33 0.24 -6.30
CA ASN A 10 -10.60 -0.28 -5.84
C ASN A 10 -11.69 0.03 -6.88
N LYS A 11 -12.16 -1.00 -7.59
CA LYS A 11 -13.20 -0.85 -8.63
C LYS A 11 -14.55 -0.36 -8.09
N LYS A 12 -14.86 -0.64 -6.82
CA LYS A 12 -16.14 -0.27 -6.17
C LYS A 12 -16.15 1.20 -5.76
N THR A 13 -15.10 1.65 -5.07
CA THR A 13 -14.99 3.03 -4.59
C THR A 13 -14.32 3.97 -5.60
N LYS A 14 -13.78 3.44 -6.71
CA LYS A 14 -12.97 4.15 -7.70
C LYS A 14 -11.76 4.86 -7.09
N GLN A 15 -11.19 4.32 -6.00
CA GLN A 15 -10.05 4.93 -5.32
C GLN A 15 -8.75 4.17 -5.58
N TYR A 16 -7.64 4.91 -5.61
CA TYR A 16 -6.29 4.35 -5.66
C TYR A 16 -5.68 4.36 -4.28
N THR A 17 -5.15 3.21 -3.86
CA THR A 17 -4.32 3.08 -2.67
C THR A 17 -2.88 2.85 -3.11
N ARG A 18 -1.99 3.75 -2.69
CA ARG A 18 -0.56 3.63 -2.93
C ARG A 18 0.12 3.10 -1.67
N TYR A 19 0.83 1.99 -1.82
CA TYR A 19 1.64 1.38 -0.78
C TYR A 19 3.09 1.42 -1.21
N GLN A 20 4.01 1.81 -0.34
CA GLN A 20 5.43 1.72 -0.65
C GLN A 20 6.15 1.06 0.53
N CYS A 21 7.07 0.15 0.26
CA CYS A 21 7.79 -0.56 1.30
C CYS A 21 9.17 -0.95 0.80
N GLN A 22 10.04 -1.33 1.74
CA GLN A 22 11.28 -2.01 1.40
C GLN A 22 11.09 -3.51 1.54
N ALA A 23 11.51 -4.26 0.53
CA ALA A 23 11.44 -5.71 0.50
C ALA A 23 12.62 -6.31 -0.26
N SER A 24 12.91 -7.58 -0.02
CA SER A 24 13.93 -8.34 -0.74
C SER A 24 13.38 -8.93 -2.04
N SER A 25 12.07 -9.06 -2.16
CA SER A 25 11.39 -9.53 -3.36
C SER A 25 10.03 -8.87 -3.57
N PHE A 26 9.49 -8.97 -4.79
CA PHE A 26 8.14 -8.51 -5.10
C PHE A 26 7.06 -9.26 -4.29
N ARG A 27 7.19 -10.59 -4.13
CA ARG A 27 6.24 -11.39 -3.34
C ARG A 27 6.18 -10.92 -1.89
N GLU A 28 7.33 -10.60 -1.31
CA GLU A 28 7.41 -10.05 0.04
C GLU A 28 6.76 -8.64 0.12
N ALA A 29 6.98 -7.79 -0.87
CA ALA A 29 6.32 -6.48 -0.93
C ALA A 29 4.78 -6.58 -1.00
N VAL A 30 4.26 -7.54 -1.77
CA VAL A 30 2.81 -7.80 -1.87
C VAL A 30 2.25 -8.35 -0.56
N ALA A 31 2.96 -9.27 0.10
CA ALA A 31 2.54 -9.79 1.41
C ALA A 31 2.42 -8.68 2.47
N LYS A 32 3.39 -7.75 2.49
CA LYS A 32 3.37 -6.58 3.38
C LYS A 32 2.20 -5.64 3.06
N ALA A 33 1.93 -5.38 1.78
CA ALA A 33 0.79 -4.55 1.36
C ALA A 33 -0.57 -5.19 1.72
N GLN A 34 -0.69 -6.51 1.55
CA GLN A 34 -1.93 -7.23 1.88
C GLN A 34 -2.19 -7.26 3.39
N ALA A 35 -1.14 -7.39 4.21
CA ALA A 35 -1.25 -7.32 5.67
C ALA A 35 -1.73 -5.95 6.15
N ASP A 36 -1.20 -4.88 5.53
CA ASP A 36 -1.60 -3.49 5.80
C ASP A 36 -3.07 -3.24 5.44
N LEU A 37 -3.52 -3.75 4.29
CA LEU A 37 -4.93 -3.69 3.86
C LEU A 37 -5.88 -4.52 4.71
N ASN A 38 -5.43 -5.66 5.23
CA ASN A 38 -6.25 -6.55 6.05
C ASN A 38 -6.36 -6.08 7.50
N GLY A 39 -5.73 -4.96 7.87
CA GLY A 39 -5.92 -4.32 9.18
C GLY A 39 -5.17 -4.98 10.33
N LEU A 40 -3.96 -5.53 10.11
CA LEU A 40 -3.12 -5.90 11.25
C LEU A 40 -2.55 -4.63 11.91
N GLN A 41 -3.11 -4.32 13.08
CA GLN A 41 -2.91 -3.17 13.97
C GLN A 41 -1.48 -2.89 14.47
N ASP A 42 -0.42 -3.48 13.90
CA ASP A 42 0.89 -3.52 14.58
C ASP A 42 2.10 -3.45 13.63
N PHE A 43 2.12 -2.49 12.71
CA PHE A 43 3.38 -2.05 12.12
C PHE A 43 3.53 -0.54 12.26
N PRO A 44 4.61 -0.07 12.92
CA PRO A 44 4.78 1.33 13.23
C PRO A 44 4.82 2.10 11.92
N SER A 45 4.02 3.16 11.91
CA SER A 45 3.99 4.24 10.93
C SER A 45 5.39 4.59 10.41
N MET A 46 5.88 3.83 9.42
CA MET A 46 7.12 4.15 8.72
C MET A 46 6.75 4.94 7.47
N GLY A 47 6.20 6.13 7.72
CA GLY A 47 6.32 7.30 6.85
C GLY A 47 5.67 7.21 5.48
N LYS A 48 4.54 6.51 5.30
CA LYS A 48 3.83 6.49 4.02
C LYS A 48 2.35 6.65 4.22
N GLY A 49 1.93 7.92 4.13
CA GLY A 49 0.52 8.27 4.08
C GLY A 49 -0.18 7.41 3.03
N VAL A 50 -1.21 6.71 3.49
CA VAL A 50 -2.31 6.29 2.64
C VAL A 50 -2.98 7.58 2.15
N SER A 51 -2.41 8.22 1.12
CA SER A 51 -3.06 9.34 0.47
C SER A 51 -4.20 8.77 -0.36
N HIS A 52 -5.40 8.89 0.18
CA HIS A 52 -6.61 8.91 -0.62
C HIS A 52 -6.51 10.16 -1.50
N ALA A 53 -5.99 10.02 -2.72
CA ALA A 53 -6.10 11.09 -3.70
C ALA A 53 -7.56 11.07 -4.21
N PRO A 54 -8.39 12.08 -3.92
CA PRO A 54 -9.67 12.20 -4.61
C PRO A 54 -9.38 12.37 -6.10
N ILE A 55 -9.97 11.50 -6.92
CA ILE A 55 -10.01 11.72 -8.35
C ILE A 55 -10.89 12.95 -8.55
N HIS A 56 -10.28 14.09 -8.86
CA HIS A 56 -11.04 15.27 -9.30
C HIS A 56 -11.80 14.90 -10.58
N ALA A 57 -13.05 15.37 -10.63
CA ALA A 57 -14.02 15.19 -11.71
C ALA A 57 -13.47 15.50 -13.12
#